data_AF-A0A3B9TAE2-F1
#
_entry.id   AF-A0A3B9TAE2-F1
#
_cell.length_a   1.000
_cell.length_b   1.000
_cell.length_c   1.000
_cell.angle_alpha   90.00
_cell.angle_beta   90.00
_cell.angle_gamma   90.00
#
_symmetry.space_group_name_H-M   'P 1'
#
loop_
_entity.id
_entity.type
_entity.pdbx_description
1 polymer ?
#
loop_
_entity_poly.entity_id
_entity_poly.type
_entity_poly.pdbx_seq_one_letter_code
_entity_poly.pdbx_strand_id
1 'polypeptide(L)' 'MAFFNLISLPVILQEVLLLLKVKTARDSYATTLRRAGVSKDDIGEMLGSSNSIVTEHYLASIDMESTFEINKHLF' A
#
# COMPACT_ATOMS: atom_id res chain seq x y z
N MET A 1 0.87 28.03 24.09
CA MET A 1 0.05 28.32 22.90
C MET A 1 0.95 28.21 21.68
N ALA A 2 1.01 27.04 21.04
CA ALA A 2 1.91 26.83 19.90
C ALA A 2 1.26 27.39 18.63
N PHE A 3 1.78 28.51 18.14
CA PHE A 3 1.45 29.02 16.81
C PHE A 3 2.12 28.10 15.78
N PHE A 4 1.38 27.12 15.26
CA PHE A 4 1.74 26.49 14.00
C PHE A 4 1.58 27.56 12.92
N ASN A 5 2.69 28.01 12.35
CA ASN A 5 2.74 29.06 11.35
C ASN A 5 1.94 28.63 10.11
N LEU A 6 1.10 29.53 9.56
CA LEU A 6 0.22 29.24 8.41
C LEU A 6 0.98 28.80 7.15
N ILE A 7 2.28 29.10 7.07
CA ILE A 7 3.19 28.68 6.00
C ILE A 7 3.63 27.22 6.16
N SER A 8 3.65 26.69 7.39
CA SER A 8 4.04 25.31 7.68
C SER A 8 2.95 24.30 7.34
N LEU A 9 1.67 24.72 7.40
CA LEU A 9 0.53 23.82 7.18
C LEU A 9 0.45 23.28 5.72
N PRO A 10 0.63 24.09 4.67
CA PRO A 10 0.66 23.61 3.29
C PRO A 10 1.85 22.67 3.01
N VAL A 11 3.02 22.94 3.60
CA VAL A 11 4.22 22.10 3.44
C VAL A 11 4.00 20.74 4.12
N ILE A 12 3.48 20.73 5.33
CA ILE A 12 3.12 19.49 6.05
C ILE A 12 2.07 18.69 5.25
N LEU A 13 1.07 19.36 4.67
CA LEU A 13 0.06 18.71 3.84
C LEU A 13 0.67 18.08 2.57
N GLN A 14 1.62 18.78 1.93
CA GLN A 14 2.34 18.28 0.76
C GLN A 14 3.17 17.03 1.11
N GLU A 15 3.86 17.03 2.24
CA GLU A 15 4.65 15.90 2.73
C GLU A 15 3.77 14.68 3.06
N VAL A 16 2.65 14.90 3.77
CA VAL A 16 1.69 13.84 4.08
C VAL A 16 1.09 13.26 2.80
N LEU A 17 0.73 14.10 1.83
CA LEU A 17 0.20 13.66 0.55
C LEU A 17 1.23 12.83 -0.24
N LEU A 18 2.50 13.23 -0.23
CA LEU A 18 3.57 12.49 -0.87
C LEU A 18 3.75 11.12 -0.21
N LEU A 19 3.76 11.07 1.12
CA LEU A 19 3.87 9.82 1.88
C LEU A 19 2.72 8.86 1.55
N LEU A 20 1.48 9.36 1.50
CA LEU A 20 0.31 8.58 1.11
C LEU A 20 0.43 8.03 -0.32
N LYS A 21 0.87 8.86 -1.28
CA LYS A 21 1.08 8.42 -2.67
C LYS A 21 2.14 7.34 -2.79
N VAL A 22 3.26 7.49 -2.10
CA VAL A 22 4.35 6.49 -2.09
C VAL A 22 3.87 5.18 -1.47
N LYS A 23 3.12 5.25 -0.37
CA LYS A 23 2.49 4.06 0.24
C LYS A 23 1.56 3.37 -0.75
N THR A 24 0.60 4.10 -1.33
CA THR A 24 -0.35 3.53 -2.30
C THR A 24 0.34 2.92 -3.52
N ALA A 25 1.40 3.55 -4.03
CA ALA A 25 2.19 3.01 -5.14
C ALA A 25 2.88 1.70 -4.77
N ARG A 26 3.50 1.64 -3.58
CA ARG A 26 4.13 0.42 -3.07
C ARG A 26 3.13 -0.72 -2.91
N ASP A 27 1.97 -0.42 -2.33
CA ASP A 27 0.92 -1.40 -2.04
C ASP A 27 0.32 -1.95 -3.35
N SER A 28 0.13 -1.08 -4.34
CA SER A 28 -0.37 -1.45 -5.67
C SER A 28 0.63 -2.35 -6.41
N TYR A 29 1.93 -2.03 -6.32
CA TYR A 29 3.00 -2.83 -6.92
C TYR A 29 3.07 -4.23 -6.30
N ALA A 30 3.10 -4.32 -4.96
CA ALA A 30 3.11 -5.59 -4.23
C ALA A 30 1.89 -6.46 -4.57
N THR A 31 0.69 -5.86 -4.58
CA THR A 31 -0.57 -6.56 -4.90
C THR A 31 -0.57 -7.09 -6.32
N THR A 32 -0.08 -6.30 -7.28
CA THR A 32 0.01 -6.70 -8.69
C THR A 32 0.93 -7.92 -8.86
N LEU A 33 2.12 -7.88 -8.27
CA LEU A 33 3.06 -9.00 -8.32
C LEU A 33 2.52 -10.24 -7.62
N ARG A 34 1.85 -10.08 -6.49
CA ARG A 34 1.23 -11.21 -5.79
C ARG A 34 0.16 -11.89 -6.64
N ARG A 35 -0.71 -11.11 -7.28
CA ARG A 35 -1.74 -11.62 -8.21
C ARG A 35 -1.14 -12.30 -9.43
N ALA A 36 0.06 -11.90 -9.85
CA ALA A 36 0.82 -12.56 -10.91
C ALA A 36 1.56 -13.84 -10.45
N GLY A 37 1.43 -14.22 -9.17
CA GLY A 37 2.02 -15.46 -8.63
C GLY A 37 3.43 -15.33 -8.06
N VAL A 38 3.99 -14.11 -7.96
CA VAL A 38 5.32 -13.89 -7.38
C VAL A 38 5.31 -14.20 -5.87
N SER A 39 6.40 -14.80 -5.39
CA SER A 39 6.53 -15.17 -3.98
C SER A 39 6.57 -13.93 -3.08
N LYS A 40 6.16 -14.07 -1.81
CA LYS A 40 6.20 -12.95 -0.85
C LYS A 40 7.64 -12.52 -0.56
N ASP A 41 8.57 -13.47 -0.60
CA ASP A 41 9.98 -13.25 -0.29
C ASP A 41 10.65 -12.40 -1.38
N ASP A 42 10.42 -12.74 -2.66
CA ASP A 42 10.94 -11.96 -3.79
C ASP A 42 10.37 -10.53 -3.82
N ILE A 43 9.06 -10.38 -3.52
CA ILE A 43 8.42 -9.05 -3.42
C ILE A 43 9.03 -8.25 -2.27
N GLY A 44 9.31 -8.90 -1.12
CA GLY A 44 9.94 -8.27 0.03
C GLY A 44 11.35 -7.77 -0.26
N GLU A 45 12.15 -8.58 -0.97
CA GLU A 45 13.50 -8.24 -1.41
C GLU A 45 13.47 -7.05 -2.40
N MET A 46 12.59 -7.09 -3.41
CA MET A 46 12.42 -6.01 -4.39
C MET A 46 11.98 -4.67 -3.77
N LEU A 47 11.22 -4.71 -2.68
CA LEU A 47 10.77 -3.53 -1.94
C LEU A 47 11.77 -3.07 -0.87
N GLY A 48 12.93 -3.72 -0.75
CA GLY A 48 13.96 -3.40 0.24
C GLY A 48 13.50 -3.63 1.68
N SER A 49 12.50 -4.50 1.90
CA SER A 49 12.00 -4.81 3.24
C SER A 49 12.84 -5.93 3.85
N SER A 50 13.55 -5.64 4.94
CA SER A 50 14.34 -6.63 5.70
C SER A 50 13.49 -7.55 6.60
N ASN A 51 12.15 -7.45 6.55
CA ASN A 51 11.23 -8.18 7.43
C ASN A 51 9.89 -8.48 6.71
N SER A 52 9.55 -9.75 6.52
CA SER A 52 8.36 -10.22 5.76
C SER A 52 7.01 -9.92 6.44
N ILE A 53 7.04 -9.57 7.73
CA ILE A 53 5.85 -9.28 8.56
C ILE A 53 5.10 -8.02 8.08
N VAL A 54 5.83 -7.04 7.54
CA VAL A 54 5.24 -5.80 7.02
C VAL A 54 4.52 -6.06 5.68
N THR A 55 4.98 -7.04 4.91
CA THR A 55 4.39 -7.44 3.62
C THR A 55 3.02 -8.12 3.80
N GLU A 56 2.80 -8.83 4.91
CA GLU A 56 1.51 -9.52 5.16
C GLU A 56 0.32 -8.58 5.37
N HIS A 57 0.54 -7.41 5.99
CA HIS A 57 -0.51 -6.41 6.14
C HIS A 57 -0.89 -5.71 4.83
N TYR A 58 -0.01 -5.71 3.83
CA TYR A 58 -0.31 -5.23 2.46
C TYR A 58 -0.99 -6.29 1.60
N LEU A 59 -0.67 -7.55 1.88
CA LEU A 59 -1.16 -8.70 1.15
C LEU A 59 -2.47 -9.26 1.72
N ALA A 60 -3.11 -8.56 2.66
CA ALA A 60 -4.54 -8.71 2.96
C ALA A 60 -5.43 -8.27 1.78
N SER A 61 -4.95 -8.43 0.55
CA SER A 61 -5.76 -8.40 -0.65
C SER A 61 -6.60 -9.66 -0.64
N ILE A 62 -7.92 -9.47 -0.60
CA ILE A 62 -8.89 -10.48 -1.04
C ILE A 62 -8.33 -11.10 -2.33
N ASP A 63 -8.14 -12.41 -2.32
CA ASP A 63 -7.61 -13.13 -3.47
C ASP A 63 -8.56 -12.99 -4.67
N MET A 64 -8.07 -13.37 -5.85
CA MET A 64 -8.83 -13.17 -7.09
C MET A 64 -10.16 -13.92 -7.06
N GLU A 65 -10.20 -15.14 -6.53
CA GLU A 65 -11.40 -15.97 -6.45
C GLU A 65 -12.42 -15.35 -5.49
N SER A 66 -11.98 -14.97 -4.29
CA SER A 66 -12.81 -14.23 -3.32
C SER A 66 -13.31 -12.89 -3.87
N THR A 67 -12.51 -12.20 -4.70
CA THR A 67 -12.90 -10.96 -5.38
C THR A 67 -14.01 -11.22 -6.38
N PHE A 68 -13.90 -12.30 -7.16
CA PHE A 68 -14.94 -12.71 -8.10
C PHE A 68 -16.23 -13.09 -7.37
N GLU A 69 -16.18 -13.87 -6.29
CA GLU A 69 -17.36 -14.22 -5.48
C GLU A 69 -18.06 -12.98 -4.92
N ILE A 70 -17.34 -12.03 -4.35
CA ILE A 70 -17.93 -10.77 -3.83
C ILE A 70 -18.58 -9.98 -4.96
N ASN A 71 -17.94 -9.90 -6.12
CA ASN A 71 -18.46 -9.16 -7.27
C ASN A 71 -19.71 -9.79 -7.89
N LYS A 72 -20.03 -11.06 -7.61
CA LYS A 72 -21.30 -11.68 -8.03
C LYS A 72 -22.53 -11.03 -7.38
N HIS A 73 -22.35 -10.24 -6.32
CA HIS A 73 -23.43 -9.50 -5.66
C HIS A 73 -23.63 -8.08 -6.20
N LEU A 74 -22.82 -7.64 -7.18
CA LEU A 74 -22.95 -6.31 -7.77
C LEU A 74 -24.02 -6.23 -8.89
N PHE A 75 -24.61 -7.36 -9.31
CA PHE A 75 -25.76 -7.42 -10.22
C PHE A 75 -26.67 -8.60 -9.89
#